data_AF-A0A372NC18-F1
#
_entry.id   AF-A0A372NC18-F1
#
_cell.length_a   1.000
_cell.length_b   1.000
_cell.length_c   1.000
_cell.angle_alpha   90.00
_cell.angle_beta   90.00
_cell.angle_gamma   90.00
#
_symmetry.space_group_name_H-M   'P 1'
#
loop_
_entity.id
_entity.type
_entity.pdbx_description
1 polymer ?
#
loop_
_entity_poly.entity_id
_entity_poly.type
_entity_poly.pdbx_seq_one_letter_code
_entity_poly.pdbx_strand_id
1 'polypeptide(L)'
;MHTKALALVFCAWVEANFSKTIHTPKGFSLIEIAQIKASIRVGSVVDGWEKCIQLAFLKSAATKSNFTPNVKQRLKKCVTSLVADPSLIRNKVAHGQWIEALNRDNTKINADLTVSIHSLDVVKVEMWFDCQKILCEIVELLIESPNKAFMASYWGMIEKVEQIPIDRAAWTISSKRTRLKAKRKPGGN
;
A
#
# COMPACT_ATOMS: atom_id res chain seq x y z
N MET A 1 -6.24 8.51 19.85
CA MET A 1 -7.47 8.61 19.04
C MET A 1 -7.17 9.08 17.61
N HIS A 2 -6.45 10.20 17.42
CA HIS A 2 -6.19 10.80 16.09
C HIS A 2 -5.47 9.90 15.07
N THR A 3 -4.49 9.08 15.48
CA THR A 3 -3.76 8.22 14.53
C THR A 3 -4.62 7.11 13.90
N LYS A 4 -5.59 6.57 14.66
CA LYS A 4 -6.50 5.53 14.15
C LYS A 4 -7.42 6.09 13.07
N ALA A 5 -7.85 7.34 13.22
CA ALA A 5 -8.54 8.07 12.15
C ALA A 5 -7.63 8.29 10.92
N LEU A 6 -6.33 8.53 11.12
CA LEU A 6 -5.39 8.66 10.01
C LEU A 6 -5.25 7.34 9.20
N ALA A 7 -5.33 6.18 9.84
CA ALA A 7 -5.37 4.90 9.13
C ALA A 7 -6.64 4.70 8.29
N LEU A 8 -7.80 5.19 8.77
CA LEU A 8 -9.03 5.25 7.96
C LEU A 8 -8.83 6.12 6.71
N VAL A 9 -8.25 7.30 6.88
CA VAL A 9 -7.94 8.23 5.78
C VAL A 9 -6.95 7.61 4.80
N PHE A 10 -5.92 6.92 5.30
CA PHE A 10 -4.96 6.21 4.46
C PHE A 10 -5.65 5.15 3.59
N CYS A 11 -6.52 4.32 4.17
CA CYS A 11 -7.22 3.29 3.40
C CYS A 11 -8.16 3.88 2.34
N ALA A 12 -8.90 4.95 2.69
CA ALA A 12 -9.73 5.67 1.71
C ALA A 12 -8.90 6.27 0.57
N TRP A 13 -7.73 6.83 0.90
CA TRP A 13 -6.79 7.35 -0.09
C TRP A 13 -6.21 6.24 -0.99
N VAL A 14 -5.88 5.07 -0.43
CA VAL A 14 -5.45 3.88 -1.19
C VAL A 14 -6.53 3.46 -2.18
N GLU A 15 -7.77 3.34 -1.73
CA GLU A 15 -8.92 2.94 -2.58
C GLU A 15 -9.15 3.95 -3.73
N ALA A 16 -9.08 5.25 -3.44
CA ALA A 16 -9.20 6.30 -4.45
C ALA A 16 -8.05 6.27 -5.47
N ASN A 17 -6.80 6.11 -5.01
CA ASN A 17 -5.65 6.00 -5.91
C ASN A 17 -5.72 4.74 -6.75
N PHE A 18 -6.16 3.62 -6.18
CA PHE A 18 -6.35 2.40 -6.95
C PHE A 18 -7.39 2.60 -8.06
N SER A 19 -8.49 3.28 -7.76
CA SER A 19 -9.48 3.67 -8.77
C SER A 19 -8.84 4.53 -9.86
N LYS A 20 -7.99 5.50 -9.54
CA LYS A 20 -7.23 6.28 -10.53
C LYS A 20 -6.33 5.36 -11.39
N THR A 21 -5.51 4.52 -10.75
CA THR A 21 -4.52 3.66 -11.41
C THR A 21 -5.14 2.67 -12.41
N ILE A 22 -6.30 2.07 -12.10
CA ILE A 22 -6.94 1.14 -13.06
C ILE A 22 -7.53 1.87 -14.28
N HIS A 23 -7.74 3.19 -14.20
CA HIS A 23 -8.20 4.03 -15.31
C HIS A 23 -7.03 4.83 -15.95
N THR A 24 -5.78 4.42 -15.73
CA THR A 24 -4.63 5.02 -16.43
C THR A 24 -4.88 5.03 -17.95
N PRO A 25 -4.79 6.21 -18.62
CA PRO A 25 -5.06 6.33 -20.04
C PRO A 25 -4.20 5.37 -20.87
N LYS A 26 -4.80 4.76 -21.90
CA LYS A 26 -4.15 3.76 -22.78
C LYS A 26 -3.62 2.51 -22.04
N GLY A 27 -3.97 2.34 -20.76
CA GLY A 27 -3.64 1.18 -19.95
C GLY A 27 -4.60 0.02 -20.18
N PHE A 28 -5.62 -0.10 -19.32
CA PHE A 28 -6.62 -1.16 -19.41
C PHE A 28 -7.81 -0.79 -20.29
N SER A 29 -8.35 -1.79 -20.98
CA SER A 29 -9.67 -1.74 -21.61
C SER A 29 -10.79 -1.76 -20.57
N LEU A 30 -12.00 -1.35 -20.98
CA LEU A 30 -13.17 -1.39 -20.09
C LEU A 30 -13.50 -2.80 -19.58
N ILE A 31 -13.22 -3.84 -20.40
CA ILE A 31 -13.41 -5.24 -20.01
C ILE A 31 -12.42 -5.63 -18.91
N GLU A 32 -11.15 -5.27 -19.05
CA GLU A 32 -10.12 -5.53 -18.03
C GLU A 32 -10.44 -4.79 -16.72
N ILE A 33 -10.86 -3.52 -16.80
CA ILE A 33 -11.31 -2.74 -15.64
C ILE A 33 -12.52 -3.41 -14.97
N ALA A 34 -13.48 -3.92 -15.75
CA ALA A 34 -14.63 -4.64 -15.22
C ALA A 34 -14.21 -5.94 -14.50
N GLN A 35 -13.23 -6.67 -15.03
CA GLN A 35 -12.67 -7.85 -14.34
C GLN A 35 -12.02 -7.49 -13.01
N ILE A 36 -11.25 -6.40 -12.96
CA ILE A 36 -10.65 -5.91 -11.71
C ILE A 36 -11.75 -5.54 -10.72
N LYS A 37 -12.75 -4.74 -11.13
CA LYS A 37 -13.87 -4.36 -10.27
C LYS A 37 -14.68 -5.58 -9.80
N ALA A 38 -14.85 -6.60 -10.64
CA ALA A 38 -15.51 -7.84 -10.27
C ALA A 38 -14.75 -8.60 -9.17
N SER A 39 -13.41 -8.66 -9.25
CA SER A 39 -12.59 -9.29 -8.20
C SER A 39 -12.74 -8.60 -6.83
N ILE A 40 -12.89 -7.27 -6.82
CA ILE A 40 -13.16 -6.51 -5.58
C ILE A 40 -14.53 -6.87 -5.00
N ARG A 41 -15.55 -7.00 -5.86
CA ARG A 41 -16.93 -7.31 -5.42
C ARG A 41 -17.06 -8.71 -4.83
N VAL A 42 -16.35 -9.69 -5.40
CA VAL A 42 -16.40 -11.09 -4.96
C VAL A 42 -15.49 -11.33 -3.75
N GLY A 43 -14.35 -10.65 -3.70
CA GLY A 43 -13.38 -10.75 -2.62
C GLY A 43 -13.23 -9.43 -1.88
N SER A 44 -12.09 -8.78 -2.10
CA SER A 44 -11.67 -7.59 -1.38
C SER A 44 -10.88 -6.63 -2.27
N VAL A 45 -10.58 -5.45 -1.76
CA VAL A 45 -9.68 -4.51 -2.45
C VAL A 45 -8.30 -5.11 -2.73
N VAL A 46 -7.83 -6.04 -1.88
CA VAL A 46 -6.57 -6.77 -2.05
C VAL A 46 -6.62 -7.63 -3.31
N ASP A 47 -7.72 -8.35 -3.52
CA ASP A 47 -7.95 -9.16 -4.73
C ASP A 47 -8.00 -8.28 -5.98
N GLY A 48 -8.58 -7.08 -5.86
CA GLY A 48 -8.51 -6.05 -6.89
C GLY A 48 -7.08 -5.70 -7.29
N TRP A 49 -6.23 -5.37 -6.30
CA TRP A 49 -4.82 -5.06 -6.54
C TRP A 49 -4.07 -6.24 -7.17
N GLU A 50 -4.24 -7.46 -6.66
CA GLU A 50 -3.60 -8.65 -7.23
C GLU A 50 -4.06 -8.89 -8.67
N LYS A 51 -5.37 -8.73 -8.95
CA LYS A 51 -5.93 -8.88 -10.30
C LYS A 51 -5.41 -7.81 -11.27
N CYS A 52 -5.31 -6.56 -10.81
CA CYS A 52 -4.74 -5.45 -11.58
C CYS A 52 -3.31 -5.77 -12.00
N ILE A 53 -2.45 -6.14 -11.06
CA ILE A 53 -1.05 -6.50 -11.33
C ILE A 53 -0.97 -7.71 -12.27
N GLN A 54 -1.81 -8.73 -12.06
CA GLN A 54 -1.87 -9.89 -12.94
C GLN A 54 -2.15 -9.49 -14.39
N LEU A 55 -3.20 -8.70 -14.62
CA LEU A 55 -3.58 -8.25 -15.97
C LEU A 55 -2.50 -7.37 -16.59
N ALA A 56 -1.89 -6.47 -15.82
CA ALA A 56 -0.81 -5.61 -16.32
C ALA A 56 0.39 -6.44 -16.82
N PHE A 57 0.76 -7.51 -16.10
CA PHE A 57 1.82 -8.43 -16.55
C PHE A 57 1.46 -9.22 -17.81
N LEU A 58 0.18 -9.56 -18.04
CA LEU A 58 -0.23 -10.24 -19.28
C LEU A 58 0.00 -9.35 -20.52
N LYS A 59 0.02 -8.04 -20.35
CA LYS A 59 0.31 -7.05 -21.41
C LYS A 59 1.80 -6.75 -21.56
N SER A 60 2.63 -7.22 -20.64
CA SER A 60 4.09 -7.09 -20.74
C SER A 60 4.65 -8.13 -21.71
N ALA A 61 5.59 -7.71 -22.57
CA ALA A 61 6.31 -8.59 -23.48
C ALA A 61 7.44 -9.36 -22.77
N ALA A 62 7.54 -9.26 -21.44
CA ALA A 62 8.51 -9.94 -20.59
C ALA A 62 8.19 -11.44 -20.48
N THR A 63 8.27 -12.13 -21.62
CA THR A 63 8.10 -13.59 -21.77
C THR A 63 9.40 -14.36 -21.50
N LYS A 64 10.52 -13.68 -21.22
CA LYS A 64 11.83 -14.31 -21.03
C LYS A 64 12.45 -13.91 -19.68
N SER A 65 12.74 -14.93 -18.86
CA SER A 65 13.52 -14.95 -17.58
C SER A 65 12.74 -14.94 -16.26
N ASN A 66 13.46 -15.33 -15.19
CA ASN A 66 13.06 -15.32 -13.76
C ASN A 66 12.65 -13.93 -13.22
N PHE A 67 12.73 -12.88 -14.03
CA PHE A 67 12.31 -11.52 -13.68
C PHE A 67 10.84 -11.47 -13.27
N THR A 68 9.92 -11.92 -14.14
CA THR A 68 8.47 -11.78 -13.91
C THR A 68 7.98 -12.48 -12.65
N PRO A 69 8.41 -13.72 -12.32
CA PRO A 69 8.03 -14.37 -11.05
C PRO A 69 8.53 -13.63 -9.80
N ASN A 70 9.79 -13.18 -9.77
CA ASN A 70 10.36 -12.46 -8.62
C ASN A 70 9.61 -11.13 -8.39
N VAL A 71 9.41 -10.38 -9.46
CA VAL A 71 8.70 -9.10 -9.44
C VAL A 71 7.28 -9.27 -8.91
N LYS A 72 6.53 -10.26 -9.42
CA LYS A 72 5.17 -10.58 -8.94
C LYS A 72 5.17 -10.89 -7.45
N GLN A 73 6.15 -11.67 -6.97
CA GLN A 73 6.25 -12.02 -5.56
C GLN A 73 6.51 -10.79 -4.68
N ARG A 74 7.44 -9.91 -5.07
CA ARG A 74 7.73 -8.67 -4.31
C ARG A 74 6.53 -7.73 -4.31
N LEU A 75 5.89 -7.52 -5.45
CA LEU A 75 4.68 -6.71 -5.53
C LEU A 75 3.53 -7.28 -4.68
N LYS A 76 3.37 -8.61 -4.66
CA LYS A 76 2.39 -9.25 -3.77
C LYS A 76 2.67 -8.95 -2.30
N LYS A 77 3.94 -9.02 -1.87
CA LYS A 77 4.34 -8.63 -0.50
C LYS A 77 4.02 -7.16 -0.20
N CYS A 78 4.22 -6.27 -1.16
CA CYS A 78 3.84 -4.86 -1.02
C CYS A 78 2.32 -4.70 -0.87
N VAL A 79 1.52 -5.41 -1.69
CA VAL A 79 0.06 -5.39 -1.57
C VAL A 79 -0.40 -5.92 -0.20
N THR A 80 0.20 -7.01 0.29
CA THR A 80 -0.09 -7.51 1.65
C THR A 80 0.19 -6.44 2.71
N SER A 81 1.41 -5.89 2.73
CA SER A 81 1.84 -4.97 3.78
C SER A 81 1.22 -3.56 3.72
N LEU A 82 0.83 -3.08 2.53
CA LEU A 82 0.34 -1.71 2.33
C LEU A 82 -1.16 -1.63 2.04
N VAL A 83 -1.80 -2.74 1.71
CA VAL A 83 -3.25 -2.79 1.44
C VAL A 83 -3.95 -3.74 2.40
N ALA A 84 -3.51 -4.99 2.50
CA ALA A 84 -4.20 -6.00 3.31
C ALA A 84 -4.08 -5.69 4.82
N ASP A 85 -2.86 -5.53 5.33
CA ASP A 85 -2.63 -5.32 6.76
C ASP A 85 -3.28 -4.02 7.27
N PRO A 86 -3.15 -2.86 6.56
CA PRO A 86 -3.86 -1.65 6.96
C PRO A 86 -5.39 -1.80 6.87
N SER A 87 -5.90 -2.57 5.90
CA SER A 87 -7.35 -2.84 5.79
C SER A 87 -7.89 -3.64 6.98
N LEU A 88 -7.12 -4.59 7.52
CA LEU A 88 -7.51 -5.33 8.73
C LEU A 88 -7.67 -4.40 9.93
N ILE A 89 -6.71 -3.50 10.14
CA ILE A 89 -6.76 -2.47 11.19
C ILE A 89 -7.97 -1.55 10.95
N ARG A 90 -8.14 -1.07 9.72
CA ARG A 90 -9.28 -0.23 9.31
C ARG A 90 -10.61 -0.88 9.64
N ASN A 91 -10.79 -2.14 9.30
CA ASN A 91 -12.06 -2.85 9.51
C ASN A 91 -12.41 -2.89 10.99
N LYS A 92 -11.44 -3.23 11.86
CA LYS A 92 -11.65 -3.24 13.31
C LYS A 92 -12.01 -1.85 13.84
N VAL A 93 -11.24 -0.83 13.48
CA VAL A 93 -11.49 0.56 13.90
C VAL A 93 -12.87 1.06 13.41
N ALA A 94 -13.25 0.77 12.17
CA ALA A 94 -14.54 1.15 11.61
C ALA A 94 -15.73 0.47 12.32
N HIS A 95 -15.54 -0.74 12.83
CA HIS A 95 -16.52 -1.44 13.67
C HIS A 95 -16.52 -1.00 15.14
N GLY A 96 -15.83 0.08 15.49
CA GLY A 96 -15.77 0.57 16.87
C GLY A 96 -14.77 -0.16 17.77
N GLN A 97 -13.95 -1.06 17.23
CA GLN A 97 -12.94 -1.80 17.97
C GLN A 97 -11.65 -0.98 18.04
N TRP A 98 -11.68 0.11 18.79
CA TRP A 98 -10.58 1.09 18.88
C TRP A 98 -9.48 0.68 19.85
N ILE A 99 -9.76 -0.20 20.81
CA ILE A 99 -8.83 -0.58 21.88
C ILE A 99 -8.54 -2.08 21.71
N GLU A 100 -9.57 -2.91 21.88
CA GLU A 100 -9.46 -4.36 21.70
C GLU A 100 -10.07 -4.79 20.38
N ALA A 101 -9.32 -5.56 19.59
CA ALA A 101 -9.83 -6.22 18.40
C ALA A 101 -10.36 -7.60 18.76
N LEU A 102 -11.53 -7.95 18.24
CA LEU A 102 -12.09 -9.30 18.34
C LEU A 102 -11.69 -10.15 17.13
N ASN A 103 -11.80 -11.47 17.24
CA ASN A 103 -11.69 -12.39 16.11
C ASN A 103 -12.88 -12.21 15.12
N ARG A 104 -12.93 -13.03 14.06
CA ARG A 104 -13.97 -12.94 13.03
C ARG A 104 -15.37 -13.21 13.59
N ASP A 105 -15.48 -14.20 14.48
CA ASP A 105 -16.76 -14.65 15.06
C ASP A 105 -17.18 -13.81 16.27
N ASN A 106 -16.40 -12.79 16.64
CA ASN A 106 -16.60 -11.93 17.81
C ASN A 106 -16.72 -12.69 19.15
N THR A 107 -16.09 -13.86 19.25
CA THR A 107 -16.15 -14.72 20.45
C THR A 107 -14.96 -14.51 21.39
N LYS A 108 -13.83 -13.98 20.87
CA LYS A 108 -12.58 -13.81 21.63
C LYS A 108 -11.80 -12.59 21.15
N ILE A 109 -10.95 -12.05 22.03
CA ILE A 109 -9.96 -11.03 21.67
C ILE A 109 -8.93 -11.63 20.70
N ASN A 110 -8.63 -10.89 19.65
CA ASN A 110 -7.48 -11.12 18.78
C ASN A 110 -6.31 -10.28 19.30
N ALA A 111 -5.37 -10.93 19.99
CA ALA A 111 -4.23 -10.26 20.62
C ALA A 111 -3.34 -9.54 19.61
N ASP A 112 -3.05 -10.17 18.45
CA ASP A 112 -2.15 -9.62 17.44
C ASP A 112 -2.70 -8.34 16.80
N LEU A 113 -3.99 -8.33 16.44
CA LEU A 113 -4.66 -7.14 15.91
C LEU A 113 -4.80 -6.05 16.97
N THR A 114 -5.05 -6.44 18.23
CA THR A 114 -5.09 -5.51 19.36
C THR A 114 -3.74 -4.79 19.52
N VAL A 115 -2.64 -5.53 19.53
CA VAL A 115 -1.28 -4.97 19.55
C VAL A 115 -1.02 -4.08 18.33
N SER A 116 -1.48 -4.50 17.14
CA SER A 116 -1.34 -3.71 15.91
C SER A 116 -2.09 -2.37 15.98
N ILE A 117 -3.29 -2.35 16.57
CA ILE A 117 -4.09 -1.14 16.79
C ILE A 117 -3.44 -0.23 17.85
N HIS A 118 -2.88 -0.81 18.91
CA HIS A 118 -2.20 -0.07 19.97
C HIS A 118 -0.88 0.54 19.52
N SER A 119 -0.10 -0.18 18.71
CA SER A 119 1.19 0.28 18.17
C SER A 119 1.06 1.25 16.99
N LEU A 120 -0.17 1.59 16.57
CA LEU A 120 -0.39 2.49 15.46
C LEU A 120 -0.04 3.94 15.86
N ASP A 121 1.02 4.46 15.26
CA ASP A 121 1.44 5.85 15.40
C ASP A 121 1.53 6.59 14.05
N VAL A 122 1.75 7.91 14.13
CA VAL A 122 1.83 8.78 12.94
C VAL A 122 3.07 8.50 12.09
N VAL A 123 4.11 7.89 12.65
CA VAL A 123 5.32 7.50 11.90
C VAL A 123 4.97 6.33 11.00
N LYS A 124 4.30 5.31 11.54
CA LYS A 124 3.85 4.12 10.81
C LYS A 124 2.88 4.46 9.69
N VAL A 125 1.87 5.30 9.94
CA VAL A 125 0.91 5.66 8.90
C VAL A 125 1.53 6.53 7.80
N GLU A 126 2.43 7.46 8.12
CA GLU A 126 3.16 8.20 7.08
C GLU A 126 4.10 7.30 6.26
N MET A 127 4.74 6.33 6.90
CA MET A 127 5.53 5.32 6.21
C MET A 127 4.67 4.55 5.20
N TRP A 128 3.45 4.16 5.58
CA TRP A 128 2.50 3.55 4.64
C TRP A 128 2.18 4.47 3.47
N PHE A 129 1.92 5.76 3.70
CA PHE A 129 1.70 6.71 2.61
C PHE A 129 2.89 6.79 1.65
N ASP A 130 4.11 6.87 2.18
CA ASP A 130 5.30 7.00 1.34
C ASP A 130 5.57 5.74 0.51
N CYS A 131 5.46 4.56 1.13
CA CYS A 131 5.60 3.29 0.43
C CYS A 131 4.47 3.08 -0.59
N GLN A 132 3.22 3.39 -0.24
CA GLN A 132 2.07 3.20 -1.12
C GLN A 132 2.12 4.12 -2.34
N LYS A 133 2.62 5.36 -2.22
CA LYS A 133 2.83 6.24 -3.39
C LYS A 133 3.75 5.60 -4.41
N ILE A 134 4.87 5.03 -3.95
CA ILE A 134 5.82 4.35 -4.82
C ILE A 134 5.20 3.07 -5.40
N LEU A 135 4.43 2.30 -4.63
CA LEU A 135 3.70 1.14 -5.16
C LEU A 135 2.73 1.54 -6.28
N CYS A 136 1.95 2.61 -6.08
CA CYS A 136 1.05 3.12 -7.11
C CYS A 136 1.83 3.51 -8.38
N GLU A 137 2.96 4.20 -8.25
CA GLU A 137 3.81 4.58 -9.38
C GLU A 137 4.37 3.35 -10.12
N ILE A 138 4.86 2.35 -9.39
CA ILE A 138 5.33 1.09 -9.99
C ILE A 138 4.22 0.44 -10.82
N VAL A 139 2.99 0.37 -10.28
CA VAL A 139 1.85 -0.26 -10.96
C VAL A 139 1.37 0.59 -12.13
N GLU A 140 1.33 1.92 -12.01
CA GLU A 140 1.00 2.82 -13.12
C GLU A 140 1.98 2.64 -14.29
N LEU A 141 3.29 2.56 -14.02
CA LEU A 141 4.30 2.31 -15.05
C LEU A 141 4.18 0.92 -15.68
N LEU A 142 3.84 -0.10 -14.87
CA LEU A 142 3.58 -1.44 -15.37
C LEU A 142 2.38 -1.46 -16.34
N ILE A 143 1.36 -0.64 -16.08
CA ILE A 143 0.17 -0.53 -16.92
C ILE A 143 0.46 0.27 -18.19
N GLU A 144 1.09 1.43 -18.07
CA GLU A 144 1.28 2.38 -19.18
C GLU A 144 2.45 2.00 -20.09
N SER A 145 3.56 1.53 -19.52
CA SER A 145 4.81 1.29 -20.24
C SER A 145 5.55 0.06 -19.70
N PRO A 146 4.94 -1.14 -19.78
CA PRO A 146 5.46 -2.37 -19.16
C PRO A 146 6.86 -2.76 -19.64
N ASN A 147 7.21 -2.46 -20.90
CA ASN A 147 8.46 -2.92 -21.52
C ASN A 147 9.57 -1.88 -21.55
N LYS A 148 9.29 -0.63 -21.13
CA LYS A 148 10.26 0.47 -21.18
C LYS A 148 10.42 1.13 -19.81
N ALA A 149 9.48 1.99 -19.43
CA ALA A 149 9.63 2.78 -18.20
C ALA A 149 9.59 1.90 -16.95
N PHE A 150 8.71 0.88 -16.93
CA PHE A 150 8.66 -0.10 -15.85
C PHE A 150 9.99 -0.86 -15.71
N MET A 151 10.48 -1.47 -16.79
CA MET A 151 11.73 -2.25 -16.76
C MET A 151 12.94 -1.42 -16.33
N ALA A 152 13.01 -0.16 -16.77
CA ALA A 152 14.12 0.74 -16.44
C ALA A 152 14.13 1.19 -14.97
N SER A 153 12.94 1.34 -14.37
CA SER A 153 12.81 2.04 -13.08
C SER A 153 12.44 1.11 -11.92
N TYR A 154 11.90 -0.09 -12.21
CA TYR A 154 11.33 -0.99 -11.22
C TYR A 154 12.25 -1.27 -10.05
N TRP A 155 13.49 -1.72 -10.30
CA TRP A 155 14.42 -2.14 -9.24
C TRP A 155 14.70 -1.01 -8.25
N GLY A 156 15.00 0.19 -8.74
CA GLY A 156 15.26 1.34 -7.89
C GLY A 156 14.02 1.81 -7.09
N MET A 157 12.80 1.57 -7.60
CA MET A 157 11.58 1.90 -6.87
C MET A 157 11.22 0.86 -5.82
N ILE A 158 11.28 -0.43 -6.14
CA ILE A 158 10.93 -1.49 -5.19
C ILE A 158 11.93 -1.55 -4.02
N GLU A 159 13.22 -1.31 -4.28
CA GLU A 159 14.24 -1.22 -3.22
C GLU A 159 13.94 -0.05 -2.28
N LYS A 160 13.50 1.10 -2.80
CA LYS A 160 13.06 2.22 -1.94
C LYS A 160 11.88 1.83 -1.05
N VAL A 161 10.88 1.12 -1.60
CA VAL A 161 9.73 0.65 -0.80
C VAL A 161 10.19 -0.24 0.35
N GLU A 162 11.15 -1.12 0.10
CA GLU A 162 11.66 -2.06 1.11
C GLU A 162 12.64 -1.42 2.11
N GLN A 163 13.37 -0.38 1.68
CA GLN A 163 14.34 0.31 2.53
C GLN A 163 13.68 1.32 3.48
N ILE A 164 12.57 1.95 3.09
CA ILE A 164 11.86 2.93 3.93
C ILE A 164 11.53 2.38 5.33
N PRO A 165 10.96 1.17 5.50
CA PRO A 165 10.72 0.59 6.82
C PRO A 165 11.99 0.37 7.64
N ILE A 166 13.10 0.00 6.99
CA ILE A 166 14.39 -0.24 7.63
C ILE A 166 14.96 1.09 8.16
N ASP A 167 15.00 2.12 7.31
CA ASP A 167 15.53 3.46 7.66
C ASP A 167 14.70 4.14 8.76
N ARG A 168 13.44 3.76 8.88
CA ARG A 168 12.48 4.32 9.83
C ARG A 168 12.23 3.44 11.04
N ALA A 169 12.89 2.30 11.17
CA ALA A 169 12.66 1.36 12.26
C ALA A 169 12.84 2.00 13.65
N ALA A 170 13.81 2.91 13.79
CA ALA A 170 14.08 3.63 15.04
C ALA A 170 13.29 4.94 15.20
N TRP A 171 12.44 5.31 14.22
CA TRP A 171 11.74 6.59 14.28
C TRP A 171 10.60 6.53 15.27
N THR A 172 10.62 7.46 16.23
CA THR A 172 9.54 7.68 17.19
C THR A 172 8.84 9.00 16.91
N ILE A 173 7.63 9.19 17.48
CA ILE A 173 6.92 10.47 17.46
C ILE A 173 7.82 11.61 17.95
N SER A 174 8.61 11.37 19.00
CA SER A 174 9.54 12.36 19.57
C SER A 174 10.66 12.74 18.58
N SER A 175 11.30 11.75 17.97
CA SER A 175 12.36 11.98 16.98
C SER A 175 11.85 12.79 15.78
N LYS A 176 10.62 12.50 15.34
CA LYS A 176 9.96 13.19 14.23
C LYS A 176 9.59 14.62 14.59
N ARG A 177 9.07 14.86 15.79
CA ARG A 177 8.79 16.21 16.29
C ARG A 177 10.05 17.07 16.29
N THR A 178 11.18 16.51 16.71
CA THR A 178 12.48 17.19 16.72
C THR A 178 12.92 17.56 15.30
N ARG A 179 12.81 16.63 14.35
CA ARG A 179 13.16 16.89 12.93
C ARG A 179 12.26 17.92 12.27
N LEU A 180 10.96 17.92 12.56
CA LEU A 180 10.03 18.94 12.06
C LEU A 180 10.37 20.34 12.60
N LYS A 181 10.77 20.44 13.88
CA LYS A 181 11.25 21.69 14.47
C LYS A 181 12.55 22.16 13.84
N ALA A 182 13.48 21.25 13.55
CA ALA A 182 14.73 21.56 12.88
C ALA A 182 14.51 22.09 11.46
N LYS A 183 13.61 21.48 10.68
CA LYS A 183 13.22 21.96 9.34
C LYS A 183 12.52 23.33 9.36
N ARG A 184 11.90 23.70 10.49
CA ARG A 184 11.18 24.97 10.68
C ARG A 184 12.09 26.14 11.04
N LYS A 185 13.33 25.91 11.49
CA LYS A 185 14.31 26.99 11.54
C LYS A 185 14.68 27.30 10.08
N PRO A 186 14.35 28.49 9.55
CA PRO A 186 14.94 28.92 8.29
C PRO A 186 16.46 28.91 8.47
N GLY A 187 17.21 28.70 7.39
CA GLY A 187 18.60 29.11 7.39
C GLY A 187 18.66 30.54 7.92
N GLY A 188 19.40 30.75 9.01
CA GLY A 188 19.78 32.08 9.42
C GLY A 188 20.68 32.63 8.34
N ASN A 189 20.13 33.55 7.55
CA ASN A 189 20.80 34.67 6.89
C ASN A 189 19.78 35.80 6.86
#